data_AF-A0A087KX36-F1
#
_entry.id   AF-A0A087KX36-F1
#
_cell.length_a   1.000
_cell.length_b   1.000
_cell.length_c   1.000
_cell.angle_alpha   90.00
_cell.angle_beta   90.00
_cell.angle_gamma   90.00
#
_symmetry.space_group_name_H-M   'P 1'
#
loop_
_entity.id
_entity.type
_entity.pdbx_description
1 polymer ?
#
loop_
_entity_poly.entity_id
_entity_poly.type
_entity_poly.pdbx_seq_one_letter_code
_entity_poly.pdbx_strand_id
1 'polypeptide(L)'
;MKILVISDLHVGTTARAKDFCTLNSDSASAITENFIDDFKELVQSENLSATHLLIAGDITDRGEISEFEMAAERIQDIINILNIDIKNVFFVPGNHDGNWVHERESSSRGDKLEKVRSAKYINIKSNDFFSSILDNSVFSSYYKDPFSAIWESDEIVVVGVNSSAYDSCDKEIKFGEVDLKCLSTLQQKLLEMKEKKDRRLKILLTHHHPKIYTDRTFPDADLSQMKNAEDFLHFASMNEFNFIVHGHKHIPRFNFQIDADGYAVNILSAGSFSAQLKDWHNGVANFIHLIEHHDFCPENNYSRGRVISWSYFTNHKWKRSLYDRDRISHEEYFGSVLSKSKLKRILKKEISEWKTIKKYVKWTDVILKESSLKYCNRILLLNVIDDLSQELQYEVMPSKNDDFVLLWAE
;
A
#
# COMPACT_ATOMS: atom_id res chain seq x y z
N MET A 1 -5.78 -14.63 -4.76
CA MET A 1 -5.42 -14.19 -3.39
C MET A 1 -5.90 -12.76 -3.19
N LYS A 2 -6.40 -12.41 -1.99
CA LYS A 2 -6.89 -11.06 -1.68
C LYS A 2 -6.21 -10.52 -0.43
N ILE A 3 -5.57 -9.36 -0.52
CA ILE A 3 -4.72 -8.82 0.55
C ILE A 3 -5.23 -7.44 0.92
N LEU A 4 -5.72 -7.27 2.14
CA LEU A 4 -6.07 -5.95 2.66
C LEU A 4 -4.79 -5.18 2.99
N VAL A 5 -4.75 -3.90 2.64
CA VAL A 5 -3.63 -3.01 2.93
C VAL A 5 -4.14 -1.81 3.71
N ILE A 6 -3.53 -1.58 4.87
CA ILE A 6 -3.73 -0.40 5.71
C ILE A 6 -2.37 0.17 6.12
N SER A 7 -2.34 1.45 6.48
CA SER A 7 -1.15 2.14 6.97
C SER A 7 -1.59 3.36 7.75
N ASP A 8 -0.68 3.94 8.54
CA ASP A 8 -0.87 5.22 9.20
C ASP A 8 -2.20 5.23 9.99
N LEU A 9 -2.31 4.28 10.91
CA LEU A 9 -3.44 4.14 11.81
C LEU A 9 -3.44 5.30 12.81
N HIS A 10 -2.24 5.70 13.27
CA HIS A 10 -2.05 6.77 14.25
C HIS A 10 -2.94 6.58 15.49
N VAL A 11 -2.97 5.37 16.04
CA VAL A 11 -3.69 5.09 17.30
C VAL A 11 -3.09 5.95 18.40
N GLY A 12 -3.93 6.79 19.01
CA GLY A 12 -3.47 7.78 19.97
C GLY A 12 -4.19 9.12 19.85
N THR A 13 -3.49 10.21 20.13
CA THR A 13 -4.13 11.54 20.28
C THR A 13 -4.53 12.18 18.95
N THR A 14 -3.86 11.78 17.87
CA THR A 14 -4.10 12.25 16.50
C THR A 14 -5.03 11.33 15.70
N ALA A 15 -5.58 10.27 16.30
CA ALA A 15 -6.57 9.43 15.66
C ALA A 15 -7.82 10.24 15.30
N ARG A 16 -8.42 9.96 14.13
CA ARG A 16 -9.66 10.60 13.70
C ARG A 16 -10.89 10.06 14.42
N ALA A 17 -10.79 8.86 14.98
CA ALA A 17 -11.92 8.10 15.49
C ALA A 17 -11.72 7.73 16.96
N LYS A 18 -12.81 7.75 17.74
CA LYS A 18 -12.76 7.53 19.18
C LYS A 18 -12.34 6.11 19.55
N ASP A 19 -12.72 5.13 18.75
CA ASP A 19 -12.30 3.73 18.88
C ASP A 19 -10.81 3.49 18.56
N PHE A 20 -10.10 4.51 18.05
CA PHE A 20 -8.64 4.55 17.85
C PHE A 20 -7.94 5.58 18.76
N CYS A 21 -8.68 6.27 19.62
CA CYS A 21 -8.13 7.34 20.46
C CYS A 21 -7.95 6.86 21.91
N THR A 22 -6.73 6.95 22.42
CA THR A 22 -6.40 6.57 23.81
C THR A 22 -6.81 7.61 24.86
N LEU A 23 -7.27 8.80 24.44
CA LEU A 23 -7.77 9.85 25.34
C LEU A 23 -9.31 9.84 25.44
N ASN A 24 -9.81 9.82 26.68
CA ASN A 24 -11.21 10.02 26.99
C ASN A 24 -11.50 11.54 27.14
N SER A 25 -12.20 12.16 26.19
CA SER A 25 -12.77 13.55 26.19
C SER A 25 -12.02 14.68 25.45
N ASP A 26 -12.76 15.78 25.23
CA ASP A 26 -12.62 17.05 24.47
C ASP A 26 -11.25 17.55 23.94
N SER A 27 -10.13 17.01 24.38
CA SER A 27 -8.79 17.27 23.82
C SER A 27 -8.42 16.33 22.66
N ALA A 28 -9.21 15.28 22.42
CA ALA A 28 -9.00 14.36 21.32
C ALA A 28 -9.37 15.01 19.97
N SER A 29 -8.52 14.81 18.96
CA SER A 29 -8.80 15.19 17.57
C SER A 29 -9.86 14.31 16.88
N ALA A 30 -10.42 13.35 17.62
CA ALA A 30 -11.37 12.37 17.14
C ALA A 30 -12.76 12.98 16.86
N ILE A 31 -13.20 12.86 15.62
CA ILE A 31 -14.49 13.38 15.12
C ILE A 31 -15.44 12.27 14.66
N THR A 32 -14.96 11.03 14.60
CA THR A 32 -15.75 9.85 14.24
C THR A 32 -15.99 9.01 15.49
N GLU A 33 -17.23 8.57 15.71
CA GLU A 33 -17.57 7.75 16.89
C GLU A 33 -17.08 6.30 16.73
N ASN A 34 -17.57 5.58 15.71
CA ASN A 34 -17.37 4.13 15.56
C ASN A 34 -16.81 3.78 14.17
N PHE A 35 -15.51 3.93 13.97
CA PHE A 35 -14.87 3.69 12.66
C PHE A 35 -14.82 2.21 12.28
N ILE A 36 -14.68 1.31 13.26
CA ILE A 36 -14.75 -0.14 13.04
C ILE A 36 -16.13 -0.59 12.55
N ASP A 37 -17.22 -0.03 13.11
CA ASP A 37 -18.57 -0.35 12.64
C ASP A 37 -18.77 0.13 11.21
N ASP A 38 -18.27 1.31 10.87
CA ASP A 38 -18.31 1.81 9.49
C ASP A 38 -17.51 0.93 8.52
N PHE A 39 -16.35 0.41 8.96
CA PHE A 39 -15.59 -0.59 8.20
C PHE A 39 -16.39 -1.89 8.03
N LYS A 40 -17.08 -2.37 9.07
CA LYS A 40 -17.95 -3.55 8.99
C LYS A 40 -19.10 -3.35 8.01
N GLU A 41 -19.74 -2.18 8.00
CA GLU A 41 -20.76 -1.80 7.01
C GLU A 41 -20.21 -1.82 5.58
N LEU A 42 -18.97 -1.33 5.38
CA LEU A 42 -18.30 -1.42 4.09
C LEU A 42 -18.11 -2.87 3.67
N VAL A 43 -17.58 -3.71 4.56
CA VAL A 43 -17.32 -5.14 4.28
C VAL A 43 -18.61 -5.85 3.86
N GLN A 44 -19.73 -5.57 4.53
CA GLN A 44 -21.03 -6.15 4.19
C GLN A 44 -21.58 -5.63 2.86
N SER A 45 -21.54 -4.31 2.63
CA SER A 45 -22.13 -3.68 1.44
C SER A 45 -21.35 -3.97 0.16
N GLU A 46 -20.03 -4.10 0.24
CA GLU A 46 -19.15 -4.44 -0.89
C GLU A 46 -18.89 -5.95 -1.01
N ASN A 47 -19.43 -6.76 -0.09
CA ASN A 47 -19.12 -8.19 0.05
C ASN A 47 -17.60 -8.44 0.04
N LEU A 48 -16.89 -7.62 0.81
CA LEU A 48 -15.44 -7.60 0.86
C LEU A 48 -14.92 -8.85 1.58
N SER A 49 -13.86 -9.43 1.03
CA SER A 49 -13.16 -10.57 1.63
C SER A 49 -11.66 -10.38 1.44
N ALA A 50 -10.89 -10.77 2.45
CA ALA A 50 -9.43 -10.78 2.39
C ALA A 50 -8.91 -12.07 3.04
N THR A 51 -7.74 -12.48 2.57
CA THR A 51 -7.02 -13.67 3.05
C THR A 51 -5.77 -13.31 3.86
N HIS A 52 -5.30 -12.08 3.70
CA HIS A 52 -4.07 -11.54 4.29
C HIS A 52 -4.28 -10.05 4.64
N LEU A 53 -3.47 -9.55 5.57
CA LEU A 53 -3.44 -8.15 5.99
C LEU A 53 -1.99 -7.63 5.96
N LEU A 54 -1.77 -6.49 5.31
CA LEU A 54 -0.53 -5.73 5.34
C LEU A 54 -0.74 -4.41 6.11
N ILE A 55 0.16 -4.13 7.04
CA ILE A 55 0.17 -2.90 7.85
C ILE A 55 1.48 -2.16 7.59
N ALA A 56 1.43 -1.06 6.84
CA ALA A 56 2.62 -0.36 6.34
C ALA A 56 3.15 0.74 7.28
N GLY A 57 3.07 0.53 8.60
CA GLY A 57 3.65 1.40 9.63
C GLY A 57 2.75 2.53 10.12
N ASP A 58 3.30 3.31 11.04
CA ASP A 58 2.62 4.34 11.85
C ASP A 58 1.33 3.79 12.46
N ILE A 59 1.50 2.68 13.18
CA ILE A 59 0.43 1.99 13.90
C ILE A 59 -0.08 2.88 15.04
N THR A 60 0.84 3.55 15.73
CA THR A 60 0.62 4.42 16.89
C THR A 60 0.94 5.88 16.57
N ASP A 61 0.50 6.80 17.43
CA ASP A 61 0.81 8.24 17.34
C ASP A 61 2.16 8.56 17.98
N ARG A 62 2.55 7.87 19.07
CA ARG A 62 3.77 8.21 19.84
C ARG A 62 4.57 6.99 20.30
N GLY A 63 4.16 5.78 19.92
CA GLY A 63 4.80 4.55 20.34
C GLY A 63 4.59 4.25 21.82
N GLU A 64 3.49 4.71 22.41
CA GLU A 64 3.14 4.38 23.81
C GLU A 64 2.54 2.98 23.92
N ILE A 65 2.75 2.32 25.06
CA ILE A 65 2.27 0.93 25.23
C ILE A 65 0.75 0.82 25.12
N SER A 66 0.01 1.77 25.68
CA SER A 66 -1.46 1.82 25.59
C SER A 66 -1.96 2.04 24.16
N GLU A 67 -1.17 2.72 23.32
CA GLU A 67 -1.49 2.89 21.90
C GLU A 67 -1.32 1.56 21.15
N PHE A 68 -0.26 0.79 21.44
CA PHE A 68 -0.09 -0.54 20.88
C PHE A 68 -1.15 -1.54 21.36
N GLU A 69 -1.58 -1.46 22.63
CA GLU A 69 -2.68 -2.29 23.16
C GLU A 69 -3.98 -2.01 22.40
N MET A 70 -4.37 -0.74 22.27
CA MET A 70 -5.55 -0.34 21.50
C MET A 70 -5.42 -0.70 20.01
N ALA A 71 -4.25 -0.51 19.41
CA ALA A 71 -4.01 -0.88 18.03
C ALA A 71 -4.18 -2.39 17.81
N ALA A 72 -3.64 -3.21 18.71
CA ALA A 72 -3.81 -4.66 18.67
C ALA A 72 -5.29 -5.05 18.72
N GLU A 73 -6.09 -4.43 19.59
CA GLU A 73 -7.54 -4.66 19.65
C GLU A 73 -8.24 -4.29 18.33
N ARG A 74 -7.95 -3.12 17.76
CA ARG A 74 -8.58 -2.68 16.50
C ARG A 74 -8.15 -3.51 15.30
N ILE A 75 -6.89 -3.92 15.23
CA ILE A 75 -6.42 -4.84 14.19
C ILE A 75 -7.09 -6.21 14.37
N GLN A 76 -7.26 -6.69 15.60
CA GLN A 76 -7.98 -7.93 15.87
C GLN A 76 -9.45 -7.87 15.42
N ASP A 77 -10.12 -6.73 15.59
CA ASP A 77 -11.46 -6.53 15.03
C ASP A 77 -11.47 -6.65 13.50
N ILE A 78 -10.53 -6.03 12.80
CA ILE A 78 -10.40 -6.12 11.33
C ILE A 78 -10.19 -7.58 10.90
N ILE A 79 -9.29 -8.29 11.60
CA ILE A 79 -9.02 -9.71 11.40
C ILE A 79 -10.30 -10.53 11.56
N ASN A 80 -11.07 -10.29 12.62
CA ASN A 80 -12.31 -11.01 12.91
C ASN A 80 -13.43 -10.70 11.89
N ILE A 81 -13.59 -9.43 11.51
CA ILE A 81 -14.59 -8.99 10.52
C ILE A 81 -14.36 -9.67 9.18
N LEU A 82 -13.09 -9.81 8.77
CA LEU A 82 -12.71 -10.43 7.50
C LEU A 82 -12.38 -11.91 7.58
N ASN A 83 -12.36 -12.48 8.78
CA ASN A 83 -11.95 -13.86 9.06
C ASN A 83 -10.55 -14.19 8.49
N ILE A 84 -9.59 -13.31 8.73
CA ILE A 84 -8.19 -13.48 8.32
C ILE A 84 -7.49 -14.37 9.36
N ASP A 85 -6.63 -15.28 8.92
CA ASP A 85 -5.76 -16.05 9.83
C ASP A 85 -4.62 -15.15 10.32
N ILE A 86 -4.36 -15.12 11.63
CA ILE A 86 -3.31 -14.28 12.23
C ILE A 86 -1.92 -14.53 11.60
N LYS A 87 -1.66 -15.75 11.10
CA LYS A 87 -0.40 -16.08 10.40
C LYS A 87 -0.23 -15.35 9.05
N ASN A 88 -1.32 -14.77 8.53
CA ASN A 88 -1.38 -14.04 7.28
C ASN A 88 -1.41 -12.51 7.49
N VAL A 89 -1.05 -12.06 8.69
CA VAL A 89 -0.92 -10.64 9.04
C VAL A 89 0.55 -10.28 9.05
N PHE A 90 0.91 -9.19 8.38
CA PHE A 90 2.29 -8.72 8.28
C PHE A 90 2.34 -7.23 8.53
N PHE A 91 3.37 -6.76 9.23
CA PHE A 91 3.52 -5.34 9.54
C PHE A 91 4.97 -4.89 9.45
N VAL A 92 5.16 -3.59 9.29
CA VAL A 92 6.43 -2.90 9.56
C VAL A 92 6.16 -1.76 10.54
N PRO A 93 7.11 -1.39 11.41
CA PRO A 93 7.02 -0.16 12.18
C PRO A 93 7.18 1.07 11.29
N GLY A 94 6.47 2.15 11.61
CA GLY A 94 6.70 3.49 11.08
C GLY A 94 7.52 4.37 12.03
N ASN A 95 7.66 5.66 11.70
CA ASN A 95 8.41 6.60 12.53
C ASN A 95 7.65 6.96 13.81
N HIS A 96 6.32 6.92 13.83
CA HIS A 96 5.55 7.13 15.06
C HIS A 96 5.54 5.92 16.01
N ASP A 97 5.94 4.74 15.51
CA ASP A 97 6.01 3.50 16.31
C ASP A 97 7.29 3.39 17.18
N GLY A 98 8.19 4.37 17.05
CA GLY A 98 9.34 4.53 17.94
C GLY A 98 9.04 5.55 19.03
N ASN A 99 9.09 5.12 20.30
CA ASN A 99 8.96 6.04 21.43
C ASN A 99 10.20 6.95 21.58
N TRP A 100 10.05 8.21 21.17
CA TRP A 100 11.13 9.20 21.19
C TRP A 100 11.57 9.60 22.60
N VAL A 101 10.73 9.43 23.62
CA VAL A 101 11.10 9.68 25.02
C VAL A 101 12.09 8.62 25.48
N HIS A 102 11.79 7.34 25.25
CA HIS A 102 12.68 6.24 25.57
C HIS A 102 14.05 6.35 24.87
N GLU A 103 14.06 6.77 23.60
CA GLU A 103 15.29 7.03 22.86
C GLU A 103 16.12 8.13 23.54
N ARG A 104 15.48 9.27 23.85
CA ARG A 104 16.12 10.43 24.47
C ARG A 104 16.70 10.11 25.84
N GLU A 105 15.96 9.35 26.66
CA GLU A 105 16.43 8.89 27.96
C GLU A 105 17.63 7.96 27.82
N SER A 106 17.60 7.03 26.87
CA SER A 106 18.74 6.13 26.60
C SER A 106 19.97 6.90 26.13
N SER A 107 19.79 7.85 25.22
CA SER A 107 20.86 8.74 24.75
C SER A 107 21.46 9.56 25.89
N SER A 108 20.61 10.13 26.77
CA SER A 108 21.04 10.94 27.91
C SER A 108 21.83 10.17 28.96
N ARG A 109 21.63 8.84 29.06
CA ARG A 109 22.44 7.95 29.91
C ARG A 109 23.82 7.62 29.31
N GLY A 110 24.09 8.02 28.07
CA GLY A 110 25.31 7.65 27.36
C GLY A 110 25.32 6.18 26.90
N ASP A 111 24.14 5.58 26.68
CA ASP A 111 24.04 4.23 26.14
C ASP A 111 24.66 4.16 24.72
N LYS A 112 25.17 2.99 24.32
CA LYS A 112 25.65 2.77 22.95
C LYS A 112 24.51 2.95 21.94
N LEU A 113 24.83 3.44 20.74
CA LEU A 113 23.86 3.76 19.68
C LEU A 113 22.87 2.62 19.37
N GLU A 114 23.34 1.36 19.35
CA GLU A 114 22.47 0.19 19.15
C GLU A 114 21.40 0.06 20.24
N LYS A 115 21.79 0.29 21.50
CA LYS A 115 20.88 0.25 22.65
C LYS A 115 19.89 1.41 22.60
N VAL A 116 20.34 2.61 22.24
CA VAL A 116 19.49 3.79 22.03
C VAL A 116 18.42 3.51 20.98
N ARG A 117 18.81 2.97 19.82
CA ARG A 117 17.86 2.59 18.76
C ARG A 117 16.89 1.49 19.18
N SER A 118 17.35 0.51 19.96
CA SER A 118 16.45 -0.54 20.44
C SER A 118 15.46 -0.04 21.50
N ALA A 119 15.81 1.01 22.26
CA ALA A 119 15.01 1.52 23.36
C ALA A 119 13.66 2.08 22.90
N LYS A 120 13.61 2.79 21.76
CA LYS A 120 12.36 3.34 21.22
C LYS A 120 11.33 2.27 20.84
N TYR A 121 11.76 1.05 20.57
CA TYR A 121 10.87 -0.05 20.19
C TYR A 121 10.47 -0.97 21.34
N ILE A 122 10.82 -0.64 22.59
CA ILE A 122 10.53 -1.52 23.74
C ILE A 122 9.03 -1.79 23.90
N ASN A 123 8.17 -0.82 23.60
CA ASN A 123 6.72 -0.92 23.76
C ASN A 123 6.11 -1.86 22.70
N ILE A 124 6.40 -1.67 21.41
CA ILE A 124 5.92 -2.60 20.37
C ILE A 124 6.49 -4.01 20.56
N LYS A 125 7.76 -4.13 20.99
CA LYS A 125 8.41 -5.41 21.23
C LYS A 125 7.84 -6.15 22.44
N SER A 126 7.29 -5.44 23.42
CA SER A 126 6.70 -6.05 24.62
C SER A 126 5.20 -6.32 24.48
N ASN A 127 4.59 -5.89 23.38
CA ASN A 127 3.20 -6.20 23.08
C ASN A 127 3.08 -7.61 22.47
N ASP A 128 2.25 -8.45 23.10
CA ASP A 128 2.10 -9.87 22.73
C ASP A 128 1.55 -10.07 21.32
N PHE A 129 0.63 -9.19 20.87
CA PHE A 129 0.03 -9.29 19.55
C PHE A 129 1.08 -9.11 18.44
N PHE A 130 1.84 -8.01 18.47
CA PHE A 130 2.89 -7.76 17.47
C PHE A 130 4.04 -8.77 17.56
N SER A 131 4.37 -9.21 18.77
CA SER A 131 5.35 -10.28 18.98
C SER A 131 4.91 -11.58 18.32
N SER A 132 3.64 -11.98 18.50
CA SER A 132 3.10 -13.20 17.88
C SER A 132 3.13 -13.16 16.35
N ILE A 133 2.96 -11.98 15.73
CA ILE A 133 3.09 -11.82 14.28
C ILE A 133 4.55 -12.02 13.84
N LEU A 134 5.52 -11.51 14.60
CA LEU A 134 6.95 -11.72 14.30
C LEU A 134 7.40 -13.15 14.56
N ASP A 135 6.80 -13.86 15.51
CA ASP A 135 7.10 -15.27 15.77
C ASP A 135 6.70 -16.17 14.60
N ASN A 136 5.75 -15.74 13.75
CA ASN A 136 5.37 -16.41 12.50
C ASN A 136 6.37 -16.15 11.35
N SER A 137 7.37 -15.29 11.53
CA SER A 137 8.38 -15.01 10.51
C SER A 137 9.45 -16.11 10.46
N VAL A 138 10.00 -16.37 9.27
CA VAL A 138 11.18 -17.25 9.12
C VAL A 138 12.48 -16.51 9.46
N PHE A 139 12.44 -15.18 9.49
CA PHE A 139 13.52 -14.30 9.90
C PHE A 139 12.94 -13.00 10.45
N SER A 140 13.41 -12.52 11.59
CA SER A 140 13.04 -11.19 12.12
C SER A 140 14.16 -10.56 12.93
N SER A 141 14.38 -9.28 12.66
CA SER A 141 15.31 -8.42 13.34
C SER A 141 14.82 -6.98 13.41
N TYR A 142 13.52 -6.67 13.45
CA TYR A 142 13.06 -5.26 13.36
C TYR A 142 13.62 -4.29 14.39
N TYR A 143 14.09 -4.79 15.53
CA TYR A 143 14.56 -3.97 16.65
C TYR A 143 16.06 -4.08 16.90
N LYS A 144 16.80 -4.71 15.98
CA LYS A 144 18.26 -4.84 15.99
C LYS A 144 18.78 -4.90 14.56
N ASP A 145 20.03 -4.54 14.31
CA ASP A 145 20.62 -4.72 12.99
C ASP A 145 20.42 -6.19 12.50
N PRO A 146 19.90 -6.44 11.29
CA PRO A 146 19.70 -5.52 10.15
C PRO A 146 18.30 -4.88 9.96
N PHE A 147 17.41 -4.85 10.96
CA PHE A 147 16.12 -4.13 10.89
C PHE A 147 15.13 -4.61 9.82
N SER A 148 15.03 -5.92 9.58
CA SER A 148 14.08 -6.49 8.61
C SER A 148 13.44 -7.78 9.11
N ALA A 149 12.38 -8.22 8.45
CA ALA A 149 11.74 -9.51 8.70
C ALA A 149 11.25 -10.14 7.39
N ILE A 150 11.14 -11.46 7.38
CA ILE A 150 10.66 -12.24 6.24
C ILE A 150 9.64 -13.26 6.72
N TRP A 151 8.47 -13.24 6.11
CA TRP A 151 7.45 -14.26 6.24
C TRP A 151 7.32 -15.04 4.94
N GLU A 152 7.08 -16.34 5.06
CA GLU A 152 7.05 -17.25 3.93
C GLU A 152 5.91 -18.25 4.10
N SER A 153 5.16 -18.47 3.01
CA SER A 153 4.24 -19.59 2.84
C SER A 153 4.41 -20.20 1.44
N ASP A 154 3.54 -21.15 1.10
CA ASP A 154 3.49 -21.74 -0.24
C ASP A 154 2.94 -20.77 -1.29
N GLU A 155 2.20 -19.72 -0.89
CA GLU A 155 1.56 -18.78 -1.83
C GLU A 155 2.24 -17.40 -1.89
N ILE A 156 2.83 -16.94 -0.78
CA ILE A 156 3.36 -15.58 -0.64
C ILE A 156 4.69 -15.53 0.12
N VAL A 157 5.55 -14.60 -0.26
CA VAL A 157 6.71 -14.14 0.51
C VAL A 157 6.53 -12.65 0.80
N VAL A 158 6.57 -12.28 2.07
CA VAL A 158 6.54 -10.87 2.49
C VAL A 158 7.87 -10.55 3.15
N VAL A 159 8.57 -9.55 2.62
CA VAL A 159 9.79 -9.01 3.21
C VAL A 159 9.44 -7.62 3.72
N GLY A 160 9.52 -7.42 5.03
CA GLY A 160 9.34 -6.09 5.61
C GLY A 160 10.67 -5.48 6.02
N VAL A 161 10.81 -4.18 5.80
CA VAL A 161 11.98 -3.37 6.16
C VAL A 161 11.54 -2.26 7.10
N ASN A 162 12.13 -2.20 8.30
CA ASN A 162 11.91 -1.10 9.22
C ASN A 162 12.77 0.09 8.78
N SER A 163 12.23 0.91 7.87
CA SER A 163 12.89 2.12 7.36
C SER A 163 13.04 3.21 8.43
N SER A 164 12.28 3.15 9.52
CA SER A 164 12.36 4.12 10.61
C SER A 164 13.44 3.80 11.65
N ALA A 165 14.14 2.67 11.50
CA ALA A 165 15.15 2.20 12.47
C ALA A 165 16.24 3.25 12.74
N TYR A 166 16.65 3.97 11.69
CA TYR A 166 17.71 4.98 11.72
C TYR A 166 17.21 6.42 11.94
N ASP A 167 15.90 6.63 12.05
CA ASP A 167 15.38 7.90 12.54
C ASP A 167 15.66 8.07 14.04
N SER A 168 15.76 9.30 14.50
CA SER A 168 16.10 9.62 15.88
C SER A 168 15.43 10.94 16.28
N CYS A 169 15.07 11.08 17.55
CA CYS A 169 14.29 12.17 18.13
C CYS A 169 14.90 13.58 17.91
N ASP A 170 16.19 13.67 17.60
CA ASP A 170 16.94 14.90 17.31
C ASP A 170 16.87 15.35 15.85
N LYS A 171 16.49 14.46 14.92
CA LYS A 171 16.28 14.83 13.50
C LYS A 171 15.00 15.65 13.34
N GLU A 172 15.05 16.76 12.64
CA GLU A 172 13.84 17.54 12.32
C GLU A 172 12.93 16.76 11.35
N ILE A 173 13.51 16.16 10.32
CA ILE A 173 12.79 15.39 9.31
C ILE A 173 13.08 13.90 9.52
N LYS A 174 12.02 13.10 9.64
CA LYS A 174 12.10 11.62 9.66
C LYS A 174 11.86 11.14 8.23
N PHE A 175 12.95 10.95 7.49
CA PHE A 175 12.89 10.54 6.09
C PHE A 175 13.10 9.02 5.95
N GLY A 176 13.52 8.33 7.01
CA GLY A 176 13.81 6.91 6.98
C GLY A 176 15.06 6.52 6.17
N GLU A 177 15.53 5.30 6.38
CA GLU A 177 16.71 4.77 5.70
C GLU A 177 16.60 3.26 5.57
N VAL A 178 16.96 2.75 4.40
CA VAL A 178 17.33 1.35 4.26
C VAL A 178 18.85 1.24 4.16
N ASP A 179 19.44 0.53 5.11
CA ASP A 179 20.89 0.28 5.09
C ASP A 179 21.22 -0.76 4.00
N LEU A 180 22.31 -0.54 3.25
CA LEU A 180 22.78 -1.48 2.23
C LEU A 180 23.17 -2.83 2.83
N LYS A 181 23.59 -2.84 4.10
CA LYS A 181 23.82 -4.08 4.87
C LYS A 181 22.52 -4.86 5.08
N CYS A 182 21.41 -4.17 5.29
CA CYS A 182 20.09 -4.79 5.39
C CYS A 182 19.72 -5.46 4.07
N LEU A 183 19.83 -4.75 2.94
CA LEU A 183 19.56 -5.32 1.62
C LEU A 183 20.47 -6.52 1.31
N SER A 184 21.76 -6.44 1.65
CA SER A 184 22.71 -7.54 1.49
C SER A 184 22.32 -8.78 2.30
N THR A 185 21.87 -8.57 3.55
CA THR A 185 21.42 -9.67 4.41
C THR A 185 20.13 -10.30 3.90
N LEU A 186 19.18 -9.47 3.46
CA LEU A 186 17.94 -9.93 2.84
C LEU A 186 18.22 -10.71 1.56
N GLN A 187 19.16 -10.27 0.74
CA GLN A 187 19.58 -10.99 -0.46
C GLN A 187 20.06 -12.40 -0.13
N GLN A 188 20.94 -12.54 0.88
CA GLN A 188 21.43 -13.85 1.32
C GLN A 188 20.27 -14.74 1.81
N LYS A 189 19.36 -14.18 2.61
CA LYS A 189 18.20 -14.90 3.12
C LYS A 189 17.24 -15.36 2.01
N LEU A 190 17.02 -14.53 0.99
CA LEU A 190 16.21 -14.91 -0.18
C LEU A 190 16.86 -16.02 -1.01
N LEU A 191 18.20 -16.03 -1.12
CA LEU A 191 18.94 -17.10 -1.82
C LEU A 191 18.94 -18.42 -1.04
N GLU A 192 18.84 -18.37 0.29
CA GLU A 192 18.72 -19.56 1.15
C GLU A 192 17.32 -20.22 1.07
N MET A 193 16.32 -19.52 0.54
CA MET A 193 14.96 -20.04 0.43
C MET A 193 14.90 -21.20 -0.56
N LYS A 194 14.15 -22.25 -0.20
CA LYS A 194 13.91 -23.37 -1.11
C LYS A 194 13.09 -22.90 -2.29
N GLU A 195 13.52 -23.28 -3.49
CA GLU A 195 12.68 -23.16 -4.68
C GLU A 195 11.38 -23.93 -4.47
N LYS A 196 10.28 -23.30 -4.85
CA LYS A 196 8.94 -23.88 -4.84
C LYS A 196 8.53 -24.19 -6.27
N LYS A 197 7.68 -25.21 -6.42
CA LYS A 197 7.18 -25.63 -7.74
C LYS A 197 6.38 -24.51 -8.42
N ASP A 198 5.55 -23.83 -7.64
CA ASP A 198 4.70 -22.74 -8.12
C ASP A 198 5.29 -21.38 -7.73
N ARG A 199 5.14 -20.40 -8.62
CA ARG A 199 5.57 -19.02 -8.37
C ARG A 199 4.73 -18.41 -7.25
N ARG A 200 5.40 -17.71 -6.35
CA ARG A 200 4.77 -17.03 -5.20
C ARG A 200 4.65 -15.54 -5.44
N LEU A 201 3.63 -14.94 -4.85
CA LEU A 201 3.55 -13.49 -4.78
C LEU A 201 4.63 -12.99 -3.82
N LYS A 202 5.46 -12.04 -4.26
CA LYS A 202 6.51 -11.42 -3.43
C LYS A 202 6.15 -9.97 -3.15
N ILE A 203 6.11 -9.58 -1.88
CA ILE A 203 5.78 -8.21 -1.45
C ILE A 203 6.92 -7.67 -0.59
N LEU A 204 7.37 -6.46 -0.92
CA LEU A 204 8.29 -5.68 -0.12
C LEU A 204 7.49 -4.61 0.63
N LEU A 205 7.52 -4.67 1.96
CA LEU A 205 6.76 -3.80 2.85
C LEU A 205 7.73 -2.84 3.56
N THR A 206 7.44 -1.55 3.58
CA THR A 206 8.24 -0.52 4.29
C THR A 206 7.31 0.61 4.69
N HIS A 207 7.68 1.47 5.63
CA HIS A 207 6.86 2.63 5.97
C HIS A 207 7.17 3.84 5.08
N HIS A 208 8.43 4.29 5.06
CA HIS A 208 8.84 5.46 4.28
C HIS A 208 8.78 5.22 2.77
N HIS A 209 8.41 6.26 2.03
CA HIS A 209 8.24 6.18 0.59
C HIS A 209 9.60 6.08 -0.13
N PRO A 210 9.75 5.17 -1.11
CA PRO A 210 10.97 5.07 -1.92
C PRO A 210 10.94 6.00 -3.13
N LYS A 211 9.82 6.68 -3.41
CA LYS A 211 9.68 7.57 -4.56
C LYS A 211 9.16 8.92 -4.13
N ILE A 212 9.82 9.98 -4.60
CA ILE A 212 9.26 11.32 -4.56
C ILE A 212 8.07 11.37 -5.51
N TYR A 213 6.90 11.68 -4.95
CA TYR A 213 5.71 11.98 -5.72
C TYR A 213 5.59 13.49 -5.90
N THR A 214 5.12 13.92 -7.07
CA THR A 214 4.66 15.31 -7.20
C THR A 214 3.43 15.49 -6.32
N ASP A 215 3.64 16.12 -5.17
CA ASP A 215 2.54 16.54 -4.33
C ASP A 215 1.83 17.72 -5.01
N ARG A 216 0.50 17.62 -5.08
CA ARG A 216 -0.35 18.70 -5.59
C ARG A 216 -1.23 19.28 -4.49
N THR A 217 -1.22 18.61 -3.33
CA THR A 217 -1.94 19.05 -2.14
C THR A 217 -1.13 20.13 -1.42
N PHE A 218 0.21 20.02 -1.43
CA PHE A 218 1.12 20.97 -0.80
C PHE A 218 2.01 21.68 -1.82
N PRO A 219 2.29 22.99 -1.62
CA PRO A 219 3.19 23.74 -2.47
C PRO A 219 4.67 23.45 -2.18
N ASP A 220 4.99 23.01 -0.97
CA ASP A 220 6.37 22.78 -0.51
C ASP A 220 6.90 21.43 -1.01
N ALA A 221 8.23 21.38 -1.18
CA ALA A 221 8.90 20.16 -1.60
C ALA A 221 8.85 19.09 -0.51
N ASP A 222 8.62 17.85 -0.92
CA ASP A 222 8.72 16.68 -0.05
C ASP A 222 10.19 16.33 0.22
N LEU A 223 10.60 16.40 1.48
CA LEU A 223 11.94 16.11 1.94
C LEU A 223 12.05 14.77 2.69
N SER A 224 10.96 13.98 2.76
CA SER A 224 10.89 12.76 3.57
C SER A 224 11.12 11.46 2.79
N GLN A 225 11.73 11.53 1.60
CA GLN A 225 12.08 10.33 0.82
C GLN A 225 13.10 9.46 1.57
N MET A 226 12.86 8.15 1.58
CA MET A 226 13.76 7.18 2.15
C MET A 226 15.18 7.27 1.57
N LYS A 227 16.17 7.35 2.45
CA LYS A 227 17.58 7.27 2.06
C LYS A 227 17.91 5.89 1.49
N ASN A 228 18.73 5.86 0.45
CA ASN A 228 19.07 4.68 -0.36
C ASN A 228 17.85 4.05 -1.07
N ALA A 229 16.86 4.87 -1.43
CA ALA A 229 15.68 4.39 -2.16
C ALA A 229 16.01 3.77 -3.53
N GLU A 230 17.04 4.24 -4.24
CA GLU A 230 17.45 3.64 -5.52
C GLU A 230 17.84 2.17 -5.34
N ASP A 231 18.72 1.86 -4.38
CA ASP A 231 19.12 0.48 -4.07
C ASP A 231 17.94 -0.37 -3.61
N PHE A 232 16.99 0.21 -2.86
CA PHE A 232 15.75 -0.48 -2.47
C PHE A 232 14.89 -0.87 -3.67
N LEU A 233 14.72 0.05 -4.60
CA LEU A 233 13.93 -0.12 -5.81
C LEU A 233 14.57 -1.13 -6.76
N HIS A 234 15.91 -1.08 -6.89
CA HIS A 234 16.68 -2.06 -7.63
C HIS A 234 16.63 -3.45 -6.98
N PHE A 235 16.79 -3.54 -5.66
CA PHE A 235 16.63 -4.78 -4.91
C PHE A 235 15.26 -5.43 -5.16
N ALA A 236 14.20 -4.62 -5.23
CA ALA A 236 12.86 -5.11 -5.54
C ALA A 236 12.77 -5.70 -6.97
N SER A 237 13.35 -5.02 -7.97
CA SER A 237 13.35 -5.47 -9.37
C SER A 237 14.18 -6.74 -9.55
N MET A 238 15.43 -6.74 -9.08
CA MET A 238 16.39 -7.83 -9.18
C MET A 238 15.87 -9.14 -8.57
N ASN A 239 15.10 -9.06 -7.47
CA ASN A 239 14.51 -10.22 -6.80
C ASN A 239 13.08 -10.54 -7.25
N GLU A 240 12.60 -9.85 -8.30
CA GLU A 240 11.28 -10.00 -8.90
C GLU A 240 10.12 -9.84 -7.90
N PHE A 241 10.21 -8.84 -7.03
CA PHE A 241 9.11 -8.45 -6.16
C PHE A 241 7.93 -7.93 -6.99
N ASN A 242 6.73 -8.39 -6.68
CA ASN A 242 5.52 -7.99 -7.42
C ASN A 242 4.98 -6.65 -6.93
N PHE A 243 5.16 -6.36 -5.64
CA PHE A 243 4.69 -5.15 -4.98
C PHE A 243 5.74 -4.58 -4.05
N ILE A 244 5.82 -3.25 -4.02
CA ILE A 244 6.24 -2.46 -2.88
C ILE A 244 4.98 -1.83 -2.29
N VAL A 245 4.80 -1.97 -0.98
CA VAL A 245 3.71 -1.32 -0.24
C VAL A 245 4.32 -0.42 0.82
N HIS A 246 3.87 0.84 0.89
CA HIS A 246 4.35 1.79 1.88
C HIS A 246 3.29 2.77 2.39
N GLY A 247 3.64 3.51 3.45
CA GLY A 247 2.83 4.52 4.14
C GLY A 247 3.48 5.89 4.13
N HIS A 248 3.45 6.57 5.29
CA HIS A 248 4.14 7.82 5.66
C HIS A 248 3.62 9.09 4.99
N LYS A 249 3.27 9.00 3.71
CA LYS A 249 2.82 10.15 2.91
C LYS A 249 1.39 10.59 3.22
N HIS A 250 0.60 9.75 3.89
CA HIS A 250 -0.85 9.90 4.09
C HIS A 250 -1.69 10.02 2.79
N ILE A 251 -1.07 10.17 1.62
CA ILE A 251 -1.69 10.33 0.30
C ILE A 251 -1.57 9.02 -0.48
N PRO A 252 -2.68 8.43 -0.94
CA PRO A 252 -2.64 7.18 -1.67
C PRO A 252 -2.14 7.40 -3.09
N ARG A 253 -1.37 6.43 -3.60
CA ARG A 253 -0.86 6.40 -4.97
C ARG A 253 -0.70 4.97 -5.40
N PHE A 254 -1.09 4.68 -6.64
CA PHE A 254 -0.78 3.41 -7.26
C PHE A 254 -0.08 3.66 -8.59
N ASN A 255 1.09 3.04 -8.76
CA ASN A 255 1.82 3.07 -10.01
C ASN A 255 2.72 1.82 -10.08
N PHE A 256 3.54 1.72 -11.12
CA PHE A 256 4.62 0.74 -11.18
C PHE A 256 5.92 1.42 -11.60
N GLN A 257 7.00 0.65 -11.52
CA GLN A 257 8.29 1.05 -12.07
C GLN A 257 8.96 -0.12 -12.77
N ILE A 258 9.89 0.21 -13.65
CA ILE A 258 10.76 -0.72 -14.34
C ILE A 258 12.13 -0.05 -14.36
N ASP A 259 13.16 -0.78 -13.96
CA ASP A 259 14.55 -0.35 -14.02
C ASP A 259 15.34 -1.14 -15.08
N ALA A 260 16.66 -1.12 -15.00
CA ALA A 260 17.54 -1.79 -15.95
C ALA A 260 17.43 -3.34 -15.93
N ASP A 261 16.96 -3.94 -14.84
CA ASP A 261 16.72 -5.39 -14.77
C ASP A 261 15.44 -5.80 -15.52
N GLY A 262 14.60 -4.82 -15.84
CA GLY A 262 13.44 -5.00 -16.69
C GLY A 262 12.24 -5.64 -16.02
N TYR A 263 12.28 -5.94 -14.71
CA TYR A 263 11.12 -6.45 -13.97
C TYR A 263 10.19 -5.31 -13.52
N ALA A 264 8.88 -5.47 -13.74
CA ALA A 264 7.90 -4.47 -13.35
C ALA A 264 7.43 -4.66 -11.91
N VAL A 265 7.71 -3.69 -11.06
CA VAL A 265 7.32 -3.68 -9.64
C VAL A 265 6.18 -2.70 -9.44
N ASN A 266 5.02 -3.19 -8.97
CA ASN A 266 3.91 -2.32 -8.58
C ASN A 266 4.24 -1.62 -7.26
N ILE A 267 3.82 -0.36 -7.09
CA ILE A 267 4.09 0.44 -5.90
C ILE A 267 2.77 1.05 -5.43
N LEU A 268 2.37 0.70 -4.21
CA LEU A 268 1.17 1.19 -3.54
C LEU A 268 1.56 2.01 -2.32
N SER A 269 1.33 3.33 -2.39
CA SER A 269 1.23 4.20 -1.21
C SER A 269 -0.17 4.03 -0.64
N ALA A 270 -0.28 3.56 0.59
CA ALA A 270 -1.54 3.15 1.21
C ALA A 270 -2.40 4.34 1.70
N GLY A 271 -1.85 5.55 1.75
CA GLY A 271 -2.48 6.66 2.46
C GLY A 271 -2.67 6.34 3.95
N SER A 272 -3.63 6.98 4.61
CA SER A 272 -3.88 6.73 6.04
C SER A 272 -5.20 6.06 6.33
N PHE A 273 -5.18 5.08 7.21
CA PHE A 273 -6.38 4.36 7.61
C PHE A 273 -7.24 5.17 8.57
N SER A 274 -6.67 5.72 9.64
CA SER A 274 -7.44 6.36 10.71
C SER A 274 -6.82 7.64 11.29
N ALA A 275 -5.68 8.11 10.77
CA ALA A 275 -5.09 9.38 11.18
C ALA A 275 -6.02 10.57 10.91
N GLN A 276 -6.04 11.57 11.81
CA GLN A 276 -6.68 12.85 11.57
C GLN A 276 -5.79 13.71 10.67
N LEU A 277 -6.34 14.09 9.51
CA LEU A 277 -5.58 14.75 8.44
C LEU A 277 -5.80 16.26 8.35
N LYS A 278 -6.66 16.84 9.20
CA LYS A 278 -7.12 18.24 9.04
C LYS A 278 -5.99 19.27 9.04
N ASP A 279 -4.99 19.13 9.90
CA ASP A 279 -4.00 20.18 10.13
C ASP A 279 -2.86 20.15 9.10
N TRP A 280 -2.52 18.95 8.59
CA TRP A 280 -1.37 18.75 7.73
C TRP A 280 -1.72 18.27 6.33
N HIS A 281 -2.90 17.65 6.15
CA HIS A 281 -3.34 17.02 4.90
C HIS A 281 -4.82 17.32 4.60
N ASN A 282 -5.22 18.57 4.81
CA ASN A 282 -6.60 19.00 4.58
C ASN A 282 -7.06 18.66 3.14
N GLY A 283 -8.20 17.99 3.03
CA GLY A 283 -8.75 17.52 1.74
C GLY A 283 -8.32 16.12 1.31
N VAL A 284 -7.39 15.47 2.02
CA VAL A 284 -7.04 14.06 1.81
C VAL A 284 -7.98 13.18 2.65
N ALA A 285 -8.53 12.13 2.03
CA ALA A 285 -9.37 11.16 2.72
C ALA A 285 -8.54 10.11 3.46
N ASN A 286 -9.18 9.29 4.28
CA ASN A 286 -8.56 8.06 4.77
C ASN A 286 -8.82 6.90 3.81
N PHE A 287 -7.93 5.91 3.74
CA PHE A 287 -7.96 4.87 2.72
C PHE A 287 -7.82 3.47 3.28
N ILE A 288 -8.44 2.52 2.57
CA ILE A 288 -8.06 1.11 2.55
C ILE A 288 -7.89 0.67 1.11
N HIS A 289 -7.07 -0.37 0.93
CA HIS A 289 -6.90 -1.01 -0.35
C HIS A 289 -7.03 -2.53 -0.26
N LEU A 290 -7.48 -3.15 -1.34
CA LEU A 290 -7.49 -4.59 -1.52
C LEU A 290 -6.68 -4.93 -2.77
N ILE A 291 -5.54 -5.58 -2.59
CA ILE A 291 -4.79 -6.16 -3.71
C ILE A 291 -5.44 -7.50 -4.03
N GLU A 292 -6.03 -7.62 -5.22
CA GLU A 292 -6.60 -8.85 -5.74
C GLU A 292 -5.67 -9.44 -6.80
N HIS A 293 -4.91 -10.46 -6.41
CA HIS A 293 -4.04 -11.22 -7.30
C HIS A 293 -4.85 -12.32 -8.01
N HIS A 294 -4.86 -12.28 -9.35
CA HIS A 294 -5.53 -13.28 -10.17
C HIS A 294 -4.60 -14.43 -10.54
N ASP A 295 -3.46 -14.13 -11.16
CA ASP A 295 -2.49 -15.11 -11.64
C ASP A 295 -1.15 -14.46 -12.03
N PHE A 296 -0.20 -15.28 -12.50
CA PHE A 296 0.99 -14.82 -13.19
C PHE A 296 0.83 -14.94 -14.70
N CYS A 297 1.26 -13.91 -15.43
CA CYS A 297 1.25 -13.89 -16.87
C CYS A 297 2.13 -15.02 -17.45
N PRO A 298 1.61 -15.90 -18.31
CA PRO A 298 2.39 -17.02 -18.86
C PRO A 298 3.59 -16.61 -19.73
N GLU A 299 3.57 -15.38 -20.28
CA GLU A 299 4.61 -14.92 -21.22
C GLU A 299 5.82 -14.27 -20.53
N ASN A 300 5.58 -13.57 -19.42
CA ASN A 300 6.60 -12.74 -18.77
C ASN A 300 6.63 -12.88 -17.23
N ASN A 301 5.80 -13.75 -16.65
CA ASN A 301 5.68 -14.00 -15.21
C ASN A 301 5.34 -12.77 -14.35
N TYR A 302 4.81 -11.71 -14.96
CA TYR A 302 4.31 -10.58 -14.18
C TYR A 302 3.04 -10.97 -13.44
N SER A 303 2.96 -10.56 -12.19
CA SER A 303 1.74 -10.68 -11.40
C SER A 303 0.64 -9.86 -12.06
N ARG A 304 -0.56 -10.45 -12.20
CA ARG A 304 -1.73 -9.81 -12.82
C ARG A 304 -2.88 -9.75 -11.84
N GLY A 305 -3.60 -8.64 -11.85
CA GLY A 305 -4.67 -8.40 -10.89
C GLY A 305 -5.19 -6.97 -10.92
N ARG A 306 -5.76 -6.57 -9.79
CA ARG A 306 -6.21 -5.20 -9.55
C ARG A 306 -6.00 -4.77 -8.10
N VAL A 307 -5.87 -3.47 -7.89
CA VAL A 307 -5.97 -2.82 -6.59
C VAL A 307 -7.34 -2.16 -6.51
N ILE A 308 -8.11 -2.48 -5.47
CA ILE A 308 -9.42 -1.89 -5.22
C ILE A 308 -9.31 -0.94 -4.03
N SER A 309 -9.79 0.29 -4.17
CA SER A 309 -9.56 1.35 -3.20
C SER A 309 -10.86 2.00 -2.72
N TRP A 310 -10.91 2.32 -1.43
CA TRP A 310 -12.00 3.06 -0.80
C TRP A 310 -11.43 4.22 0.00
N SER A 311 -12.15 5.32 -0.04
CA SER A 311 -11.87 6.58 0.65
C SER A 311 -12.94 6.83 1.72
N TYR A 312 -12.55 7.21 2.92
CA TYR A 312 -13.47 7.54 4.02
C TYR A 312 -13.58 9.05 4.24
N PHE A 313 -14.82 9.53 4.38
CA PHE A 313 -15.16 10.91 4.74
C PHE A 313 -16.10 10.96 5.94
N THR A 314 -15.94 11.94 6.84
CA THR A 314 -16.74 12.06 8.07
C THR A 314 -18.25 11.92 7.86
N ASN A 315 -18.81 12.57 6.83
CA ASN A 315 -20.26 12.58 6.60
C ASN A 315 -20.75 11.48 5.64
N HIS A 316 -19.84 10.82 4.93
CA HIS A 316 -20.19 9.87 3.87
C HIS A 316 -19.66 8.46 4.12
N LYS A 317 -18.90 8.27 5.21
CA LYS A 317 -18.17 7.06 5.57
C LYS A 317 -17.30 6.58 4.42
N TRP A 318 -17.13 5.27 4.28
CA TRP A 318 -16.44 4.65 3.16
C TRP A 318 -17.21 4.82 1.84
N LYS A 319 -16.50 5.31 0.83
CA LYS A 319 -16.95 5.39 -0.56
C LYS A 319 -15.88 4.79 -1.46
N ARG A 320 -16.30 4.24 -2.58
CA ARG A 320 -15.39 3.90 -3.68
C ARG A 320 -14.55 5.14 -4.04
N SER A 321 -13.24 4.95 -4.20
CA SER A 321 -12.37 6.07 -4.57
C SER A 321 -12.63 6.53 -6.00
N LEU A 322 -12.33 7.78 -6.30
CA LEU A 322 -12.50 8.38 -7.63
C LEU A 322 -11.20 9.08 -8.01
N TYR A 323 -10.71 8.88 -9.23
CA TYR A 323 -9.43 9.41 -9.64
C TYR A 323 -9.34 10.95 -9.53
N ASP A 324 -10.39 11.68 -9.89
CA ASP A 324 -10.35 13.16 -9.85
C ASP A 324 -10.26 13.71 -8.43
N ARG A 325 -10.86 13.01 -7.47
CA ARG A 325 -10.88 13.37 -6.04
C ARG A 325 -9.64 12.86 -5.31
N ASP A 326 -9.36 11.57 -5.43
CA ASP A 326 -8.42 10.84 -4.58
C ASP A 326 -7.07 10.58 -5.27
N ARG A 327 -6.99 10.84 -6.59
CA ARG A 327 -5.82 10.51 -7.43
C ARG A 327 -5.45 9.03 -7.45
N ILE A 328 -6.42 8.18 -7.09
CA ILE A 328 -6.42 6.74 -7.23
C ILE A 328 -7.86 6.29 -7.52
N SER A 329 -8.08 5.57 -8.62
CA SER A 329 -9.42 5.10 -9.02
C SER A 329 -9.91 3.99 -8.09
N HIS A 330 -11.21 3.70 -8.10
CA HIS A 330 -11.73 2.59 -7.31
C HIS A 330 -11.10 1.26 -7.70
N GLU A 331 -10.86 1.04 -9.00
CA GLU A 331 -10.15 -0.13 -9.50
C GLU A 331 -8.95 0.32 -10.36
N GLU A 332 -7.76 -0.14 -10.00
CA GLU A 332 -6.54 0.04 -10.78
C GLU A 332 -5.96 -1.32 -11.18
N TYR A 333 -5.84 -1.58 -12.48
CA TYR A 333 -5.38 -2.87 -12.99
C TYR A 333 -3.87 -2.90 -13.17
N PHE A 334 -3.27 -4.08 -12.93
CA PHE A 334 -1.84 -4.30 -13.09
C PHE A 334 -1.52 -5.63 -13.78
N GLY A 335 -0.31 -5.72 -14.33
CA GLY A 335 0.23 -6.93 -14.94
C GLY A 335 0.37 -6.90 -16.47
N SER A 336 0.00 -5.80 -17.12
CA SER A 336 0.30 -5.57 -18.54
C SER A 336 1.16 -4.33 -18.74
N VAL A 337 2.43 -4.55 -19.08
CA VAL A 337 3.37 -3.49 -19.48
C VAL A 337 3.45 -3.45 -21.00
N LEU A 338 2.76 -2.48 -21.61
CA LEU A 338 2.77 -2.26 -23.05
C LEU A 338 3.29 -0.86 -23.35
N SER A 339 3.99 -0.72 -24.48
CA SER A 339 4.26 0.61 -25.02
C SER A 339 2.97 1.22 -25.58
N LYS A 340 2.88 2.56 -25.55
CA LYS A 340 1.75 3.32 -26.13
C LYS A 340 1.45 2.88 -27.56
N SER A 341 2.47 2.72 -28.41
CA SER A 341 2.32 2.29 -29.80
C SER A 341 1.77 0.87 -29.95
N LYS A 342 2.24 -0.08 -29.11
CA LYS A 342 1.75 -1.46 -29.14
C LYS A 342 0.28 -1.52 -28.70
N LEU A 343 -0.07 -0.82 -27.62
CA LEU A 343 -1.44 -0.72 -27.14
C LEU A 343 -2.36 -0.05 -28.18
N LYS A 344 -1.93 1.07 -28.78
CA LYS A 344 -2.68 1.77 -29.84
C LYS A 344 -3.00 0.85 -31.02
N ARG A 345 -2.03 0.02 -31.45
CA ARG A 345 -2.25 -0.95 -32.54
C ARG A 345 -3.29 -2.01 -32.18
N ILE A 346 -3.24 -2.56 -30.97
CA ILE A 346 -4.20 -3.58 -30.49
C ILE A 346 -5.60 -2.95 -30.43
N LEU A 347 -5.74 -1.82 -29.74
CA LEU A 347 -7.02 -1.13 -29.57
C LEU A 347 -7.61 -0.67 -30.90
N LYS A 348 -6.79 -0.13 -31.82
CA LYS A 348 -7.26 0.28 -33.14
C LYS A 348 -7.90 -0.87 -33.90
N LYS A 349 -7.26 -2.05 -33.87
CA LYS A 349 -7.82 -3.26 -34.50
C LYS A 349 -9.15 -3.64 -33.84
N GLU A 350 -9.16 -3.80 -32.51
CA GLU A 350 -10.35 -4.29 -31.79
C GLU A 350 -11.55 -3.33 -31.89
N ILE A 351 -11.33 -2.03 -31.72
CA ILE A 351 -12.39 -1.01 -31.81
C ILE A 351 -12.93 -0.93 -33.25
N SER A 352 -12.07 -1.00 -34.27
CA SER A 352 -12.52 -0.99 -35.68
C SER A 352 -13.43 -2.17 -35.99
N GLU A 353 -13.08 -3.37 -35.51
CA GLU A 353 -13.93 -4.55 -35.67
C GLU A 353 -15.28 -4.39 -34.96
N TRP A 354 -15.30 -3.91 -33.71
CA TRP A 354 -16.54 -3.65 -32.98
C TRP A 354 -17.44 -2.60 -33.65
N LYS A 355 -16.86 -1.57 -34.26
CA LYS A 355 -17.59 -0.53 -34.99
C LYS A 355 -18.42 -1.09 -36.15
N THR A 356 -17.97 -2.20 -36.76
CA THR A 356 -18.72 -2.88 -37.83
C THR A 356 -19.91 -3.70 -37.35
N ILE A 357 -19.97 -4.03 -36.05
CA ILE A 357 -20.91 -5.02 -35.49
C ILE A 357 -22.00 -4.36 -34.65
N LYS A 358 -21.64 -3.35 -33.85
CA LYS A 358 -22.54 -2.69 -32.90
C LYS A 358 -22.59 -1.18 -33.15
N LYS A 359 -23.57 -0.48 -32.58
CA LYS A 359 -23.65 1.01 -32.57
C LYS A 359 -22.84 1.67 -31.44
N TYR A 360 -22.44 0.87 -30.46
CA TYR A 360 -21.57 1.26 -29.35
C TYR A 360 -20.93 -0.01 -28.80
N VAL A 361 -19.84 0.11 -28.05
CA VAL A 361 -19.24 -1.02 -27.35
C VAL A 361 -18.92 -0.65 -25.90
N LYS A 362 -19.29 -1.53 -24.97
CA LYS A 362 -18.86 -1.40 -23.58
C LYS A 362 -17.43 -1.90 -23.46
N TRP A 363 -16.61 -1.27 -22.63
CA TRP A 363 -15.24 -1.72 -22.41
C TRP A 363 -15.17 -3.18 -21.93
N THR A 364 -16.14 -3.61 -21.11
CA THR A 364 -16.32 -5.01 -20.71
C THR A 364 -16.47 -5.99 -21.88
N ASP A 365 -17.17 -5.61 -22.96
CA ASP A 365 -17.29 -6.43 -24.17
C ASP A 365 -15.94 -6.55 -24.89
N VAL A 366 -15.14 -5.47 -24.90
CA VAL A 366 -13.79 -5.46 -25.51
C VAL A 366 -12.87 -6.42 -24.75
N ILE A 367 -12.86 -6.34 -23.41
CA ILE A 367 -12.04 -7.24 -22.56
C ILE A 367 -12.48 -8.70 -22.72
N LEU A 368 -13.77 -8.99 -22.85
CA LEU A 368 -14.26 -10.36 -23.04
C LEU A 368 -13.72 -10.99 -24.32
N LYS A 369 -13.51 -10.19 -25.37
CA LYS A 369 -12.93 -10.64 -26.63
C LYS A 369 -11.39 -10.68 -26.59
N GLU A 370 -10.77 -9.63 -26.05
CA GLU A 370 -9.31 -9.49 -25.95
C GLU A 370 -8.90 -9.35 -24.47
N SER A 371 -8.80 -10.51 -23.82
CA SER A 371 -8.56 -10.60 -22.36
C SER A 371 -7.23 -10.01 -21.91
N SER A 372 -6.25 -9.86 -22.80
CA SER A 372 -4.95 -9.27 -22.46
C SER A 372 -5.08 -7.79 -22.05
N LEU A 373 -6.10 -7.08 -22.53
CA LEU A 373 -6.34 -5.67 -22.23
C LEU A 373 -6.85 -5.43 -20.81
N LYS A 374 -7.38 -6.47 -20.13
CA LYS A 374 -7.90 -6.39 -18.77
C LYS A 374 -6.88 -5.81 -17.79
N TYR A 375 -5.61 -6.17 -17.96
CA TYR A 375 -4.53 -5.87 -17.01
C TYR A 375 -3.76 -4.61 -17.37
N CYS A 376 -4.25 -3.84 -18.34
CA CYS A 376 -3.61 -2.61 -18.77
C CYS A 376 -3.74 -1.53 -17.70
N ASN A 377 -2.65 -0.81 -17.45
CA ASN A 377 -2.68 0.35 -16.59
C ASN A 377 -3.69 1.38 -17.13
N ARG A 378 -4.56 1.85 -16.25
CA ARG A 378 -5.69 2.72 -16.59
C ARG A 378 -5.27 4.02 -17.27
N ILE A 379 -4.23 4.67 -16.75
CA ILE A 379 -3.76 5.97 -17.29
C ILE A 379 -3.31 5.79 -18.74
N LEU A 380 -2.51 4.76 -19.02
CA LEU A 380 -2.07 4.45 -20.38
C LEU A 380 -3.26 4.10 -21.28
N LEU A 381 -4.20 3.29 -20.78
CA LEU A 381 -5.40 2.89 -21.50
C LEU A 381 -6.23 4.12 -21.91
N LEU A 382 -6.60 4.98 -20.95
CA LEU A 382 -7.42 6.16 -21.21
C LEU A 382 -6.74 7.10 -22.19
N ASN A 383 -5.43 7.36 -22.03
CA ASN A 383 -4.68 8.18 -22.97
C ASN A 383 -4.72 7.63 -24.41
N VAL A 384 -4.64 6.31 -24.59
CA VAL A 384 -4.68 5.70 -25.94
C VAL A 384 -6.11 5.67 -26.50
N ILE A 385 -7.12 5.46 -25.64
CA ILE A 385 -8.52 5.55 -26.03
C ILE A 385 -8.85 6.99 -26.47
N ASP A 386 -8.40 8.00 -25.74
CA ASP A 386 -8.63 9.39 -26.10
C ASP A 386 -7.91 9.74 -27.42
N ASP A 387 -6.65 9.30 -27.59
CA ASP A 387 -5.89 9.48 -28.84
C ASP A 387 -6.57 8.85 -30.08
N LEU A 388 -7.30 7.75 -29.90
CA LEU A 388 -7.97 7.01 -30.98
C LEU A 388 -9.38 7.55 -31.29
N SER A 389 -9.96 8.37 -30.40
CA SER A 389 -11.33 8.89 -30.52
C SER A 389 -11.56 9.65 -31.82
N GLN A 390 -10.64 10.54 -32.18
CA GLN A 390 -10.71 11.32 -33.43
C GLN A 390 -10.48 10.44 -34.67
N GLU A 391 -9.54 9.50 -34.58
CA GLU A 391 -9.14 8.63 -35.68
C GLU A 391 -10.26 7.64 -36.06
N LEU A 392 -10.98 7.12 -35.06
CA LEU A 392 -12.02 6.12 -35.23
C LEU A 392 -13.44 6.68 -35.09
N GLN A 393 -13.57 8.00 -34.87
CA GLN A 393 -14.82 8.75 -34.72
C GLN A 393 -15.75 8.13 -33.67
N TYR A 394 -15.38 8.30 -32.40
CA TYR A 394 -16.21 7.91 -31.26
C TYR A 394 -16.07 8.89 -30.10
N GLU A 395 -17.06 8.88 -29.21
CA GLU A 395 -17.06 9.57 -27.94
C GLU A 395 -16.90 8.56 -26.79
N VAL A 396 -16.17 8.96 -25.75
CA VAL A 396 -15.97 8.16 -24.53
C VAL A 396 -17.00 8.59 -23.50
N MET A 397 -17.97 7.73 -23.24
CA MET A 397 -19.03 7.98 -22.27
C MET A 397 -18.70 7.30 -20.94
N PRO A 398 -18.62 8.04 -19.81
CA PRO A 398 -18.37 7.44 -18.51
C PRO A 398 -19.51 6.50 -18.09
N SER A 399 -19.15 5.44 -17.38
CA SER A 399 -20.05 4.45 -16.81
C SER A 399 -19.78 4.29 -15.31
N LYS A 400 -20.51 3.39 -14.65
CA LYS A 400 -20.28 3.11 -13.21
C LYS A 400 -18.88 2.52 -13.00
N ASN A 401 -18.30 2.79 -11.82
CA ASN A 401 -17.01 2.22 -11.36
C ASN A 401 -15.82 2.60 -12.22
N ASP A 402 -15.79 3.86 -12.67
CA ASP A 402 -14.76 4.36 -13.56
C ASP A 402 -14.67 3.57 -14.90
N ASP A 403 -15.69 2.77 -15.25
CA ASP A 403 -15.79 2.10 -16.55
C ASP A 403 -16.26 3.09 -17.64
N PHE A 404 -16.23 2.68 -18.91
CA PHE A 404 -16.67 3.54 -20.01
C PHE A 404 -17.27 2.76 -21.20
N VAL A 405 -18.00 3.51 -22.02
CA VAL A 405 -18.61 3.05 -23.27
C VAL A 405 -18.06 3.88 -24.41
N LEU A 406 -17.70 3.22 -25.51
CA LEU A 406 -17.33 3.90 -26.75
C LEU A 406 -18.59 4.01 -27.61
N LEU A 407 -19.07 5.23 -27.82
CA LEU A 407 -20.23 5.53 -28.66
C LEU A 407 -19.74 6.05 -30.00
N TRP A 408 -20.13 5.41 -31.11
CA TRP A 408 -19.70 5.86 -32.43
C TRP A 408 -20.31 7.22 -32.73
N ALA A 409 -19.48 8.18 -33.13
CA ALA A 409 -19.95 9.45 -33.66
C ALA A 409 -20.61 9.20 -35.02
N GLU A 410 -21.75 9.86 -35.26
CA GLU A 410 -22.50 9.78 -36.52
C GLU A 410 -21.75 10.40 -37.70
#